data_AF-A0A9P8NKY1-F1
#
_entry.id   AF-A0A9P8NKY1-F1
#
_cell.length_a   1.000
_cell.length_b   1.000
_cell.length_c   1.000
_cell.angle_alpha   90.00
_cell.angle_beta   90.00
_cell.angle_gamma   90.00
#
_symmetry.space_group_name_H-M   'P 1'
#
loop_
_entity.id
_entity.type
_entity.pdbx_description
1 polymer ?
#
loop_
_entity_poly.entity_id
_entity_poly.type
_entity_poly.pdbx_seq_one_letter_code
_entity_poly.pdbx_strand_id
1 'polypeptide(L)'
;MERSPSSQISACDHLIVVCSHAIYIGGPTKGVSEDEWLIEPFQRGETPTFTAHVQAGLRALADDPHGLLVFSGGPTKKDRTDLAEGTSYHNLAKDNDYYSYSSRIHPDRVITETNATDSYQNVLFSLLRFRSYVGAYPRKITVVTHEFKRQRFMECHFPALGLRAGGQASCPGAVVGINPPEEVTPLASLISGEEKSGIGLWRLDPYGVGEELAAKRVKRGWKPGKEAELFVGMKLDAVVEELLRWKGGVNGDELFPKLDQLPWY
;
A
#
# COMPACT_ATOMS: atom_id res chain seq x y z
N MET A 1 2.60 24.65 12.52
CA MET A 1 1.15 24.66 12.83
C MET A 1 0.50 23.65 11.91
N GLU A 2 0.17 22.46 12.42
CA GLU A 2 -0.68 21.52 11.67
C GLU A 2 -2.07 22.13 11.57
N ARG A 3 -2.57 22.33 10.33
CA ARG A 3 -3.95 22.75 10.11
C ARG A 3 -4.85 21.63 10.60
N SER A 4 -5.85 21.95 11.43
CA SER A 4 -6.93 21.01 11.73
C SER A 4 -7.55 20.52 10.42
N PRO A 5 -7.82 19.21 10.27
CA PRO A 5 -8.45 18.70 9.05
C PRO A 5 -9.79 19.40 8.81
N SER A 6 -10.16 19.59 7.54
CA SER A 6 -11.52 20.06 7.24
C SER A 6 -12.54 19.04 7.76
N SER A 7 -13.75 19.50 8.07
CA SER A 7 -14.83 18.62 8.58
C SER A 7 -15.10 17.41 7.66
N GLN A 8 -14.88 17.57 6.36
CA GLN A 8 -15.00 16.50 5.37
C GLN A 8 -13.89 15.44 5.48
N ILE A 9 -12.65 15.83 5.80
CA ILE A 9 -11.55 14.87 6.02
C ILE A 9 -11.74 14.13 7.34
N SER A 10 -12.18 14.82 8.40
CA SER A 10 -12.47 14.17 9.69
C SER A 10 -13.62 13.16 9.64
N ALA A 11 -14.46 13.22 8.60
CA ALA A 11 -15.54 12.26 8.37
C ALA A 11 -15.11 11.02 7.57
N CYS A 12 -13.88 10.98 7.04
CA CYS A 12 -13.39 9.81 6.31
C CYS A 12 -13.24 8.62 7.27
N ASP A 13 -13.77 7.46 6.87
CA ASP A 13 -13.66 6.20 7.61
C ASP A 13 -13.27 5.01 6.73
N HIS A 14 -13.07 5.22 5.42
CA HIS A 14 -12.64 4.20 4.47
C HIS A 14 -11.27 4.55 3.88
N LEU A 15 -10.28 3.70 4.15
CA LEU A 15 -8.96 3.79 3.57
C LEU A 15 -8.90 3.03 2.23
N ILE A 16 -8.58 3.72 1.15
CA ILE A 16 -8.31 3.12 -0.16
C ILE A 16 -6.79 3.18 -0.40
N VAL A 17 -6.13 2.05 -0.54
CA VAL A 17 -4.68 1.98 -0.76
C VAL A 17 -4.41 1.53 -2.18
N VAL A 18 -3.68 2.32 -2.96
CA VAL A 18 -3.11 1.87 -4.23
C VAL A 18 -1.66 1.46 -3.95
N CYS A 19 -1.38 0.16 -3.99
CA CYS A 19 -0.03 -0.35 -3.83
C CYS A 19 0.78 -0.10 -5.11
N SER A 20 1.82 0.70 -5.02
CA SER A 20 2.69 1.01 -6.15
C SER A 20 3.72 -0.10 -6.38
N HIS A 21 4.16 -0.28 -7.63
CA HIS A 21 5.18 -1.28 -8.02
C HIS A 21 6.19 -0.76 -9.07
N ALA A 22 6.03 0.48 -9.52
CA ALA A 22 6.84 1.15 -10.55
C ALA A 22 6.91 2.64 -10.24
N ILE A 23 7.82 3.37 -10.89
CA ILE A 23 7.95 4.83 -10.70
C ILE A 23 7.66 5.53 -12.01
N TYR A 24 6.60 6.31 -12.07
CA TYR A 24 6.34 7.24 -13.18
C TYR A 24 7.25 8.48 -13.05
N ILE A 25 8.07 8.77 -14.06
CA ILE A 25 9.05 9.87 -14.03
C ILE A 25 8.59 11.12 -14.79
N GLY A 26 7.38 11.12 -15.33
CA GLY A 26 6.88 12.24 -16.13
C GLY A 26 7.22 12.10 -17.61
N GLY A 27 6.41 12.74 -18.46
CA GLY A 27 6.70 12.87 -19.89
C GLY A 27 5.51 13.30 -20.74
N PRO A 28 5.73 13.56 -22.04
CA PRO A 28 4.72 14.17 -22.92
C PRO A 28 3.51 13.26 -23.17
N THR A 29 3.67 11.95 -23.00
CA THR A 29 2.61 10.97 -23.22
C THR A 29 1.86 10.60 -21.94
N LYS A 30 2.20 11.24 -20.81
CA LYS A 30 1.48 11.14 -19.53
C LYS A 30 1.35 9.69 -19.02
N GLY A 31 2.40 8.90 -19.20
CA GLY A 31 2.49 7.51 -18.76
C GLY A 31 2.09 6.47 -19.81
N VAL A 32 1.74 6.87 -21.04
CA VAL A 32 1.50 5.92 -22.14
C VAL A 32 2.80 5.29 -22.63
N SER A 33 3.87 6.07 -22.78
CA SER A 33 5.19 5.55 -23.14
C SER A 33 5.84 4.85 -21.95
N GLU A 34 6.36 3.64 -22.16
CA GLU A 34 7.10 2.88 -21.15
C GLU A 34 8.40 3.59 -20.73
N ASP A 35 8.98 4.43 -21.59
CA ASP A 35 10.17 5.24 -21.28
C ASP A 35 9.91 6.29 -20.18
N GLU A 36 8.64 6.60 -19.88
CA GLU A 36 8.25 7.47 -18.78
C GLU A 36 8.12 6.72 -17.45
N TRP A 37 8.57 5.46 -17.39
CA TRP A 37 8.50 4.61 -16.20
C TRP A 37 9.84 3.95 -15.87
N LEU A 38 10.20 3.97 -14.59
CA LEU A 38 11.23 3.09 -14.05
C LEU A 38 10.58 1.80 -13.55
N ILE A 39 10.82 0.74 -14.32
CA ILE A 39 10.32 -0.61 -14.07
C ILE A 39 11.49 -1.59 -13.88
N GLU A 40 11.19 -2.76 -13.32
CA GLU A 40 12.08 -3.92 -13.34
C GLU A 40 12.00 -4.66 -14.68
N PRO A 41 13.03 -5.42 -15.09
CA PRO A 41 13.03 -6.11 -16.39
C PRO A 41 11.83 -7.04 -16.63
N PHE A 42 11.30 -7.67 -15.57
CA PHE A 42 10.15 -8.57 -15.65
C PHE A 42 8.81 -7.85 -15.77
N GLN A 43 8.77 -6.53 -15.58
CA GLN A 43 7.55 -5.71 -15.66
C GLN A 43 7.35 -5.07 -17.04
N ARG A 44 8.15 -5.46 -18.04
CA ARG A 44 8.07 -4.91 -19.39
C ARG A 44 6.67 -5.13 -19.97
N GLY A 45 6.06 -4.08 -20.48
CA GLY A 45 4.70 -4.05 -21.01
C GLY A 45 3.62 -3.89 -19.95
N GLU A 46 3.94 -3.89 -18.64
CA GLU A 46 2.95 -3.79 -17.57
C GLU A 46 2.53 -2.35 -17.23
N THR A 47 3.14 -1.31 -17.84
CA THR A 47 2.85 0.09 -17.50
C THR A 47 1.36 0.50 -17.63
N PRO A 48 0.56 -0.02 -18.58
CA PRO A 48 -0.88 0.23 -18.60
C PRO A 48 -1.60 -0.31 -17.35
N THR A 49 -1.11 -1.43 -16.77
CA THR A 49 -1.65 -2.02 -15.54
C THR A 49 -1.47 -1.10 -14.35
N PHE A 50 -0.30 -0.46 -14.22
CA PHE A 50 -0.05 0.52 -13.16
C PHE A 50 -0.97 1.75 -13.28
N THR A 51 -1.22 2.20 -14.51
CA THR A 51 -2.20 3.25 -14.77
C THR A 51 -3.62 2.80 -14.41
N ALA A 52 -3.98 1.56 -14.73
CA ALA A 52 -5.27 0.98 -14.36
C ALA A 52 -5.46 0.88 -12.83
N HIS A 53 -4.40 0.60 -12.06
CA HIS A 53 -4.43 0.63 -10.59
C HIS A 53 -4.74 2.03 -10.07
N VAL A 54 -4.08 3.06 -10.61
CA VAL A 54 -4.35 4.47 -10.26
C VAL A 54 -5.81 4.82 -10.53
N GLN A 55 -6.31 4.49 -11.73
CA GLN A 55 -7.69 4.75 -12.11
C GLN A 55 -8.70 3.99 -11.23
N ALA A 56 -8.42 2.73 -10.89
CA ALA A 56 -9.30 1.93 -10.04
C ALA A 56 -9.38 2.48 -8.61
N GLY A 57 -8.27 2.96 -8.05
CA GLY A 57 -8.28 3.67 -6.76
C GLY A 57 -9.13 4.94 -6.82
N LEU A 58 -8.95 5.76 -7.85
CA LEU A 58 -9.72 6.99 -8.03
C LEU A 58 -11.22 6.74 -8.24
N ARG A 59 -11.59 5.67 -8.96
CA ARG A 59 -13.00 5.23 -9.06
C ARG A 59 -13.56 4.84 -7.70
N ALA A 60 -12.85 4.01 -6.93
CA ALA A 60 -13.26 3.64 -5.58
C ALA A 60 -13.45 4.88 -4.67
N LEU A 61 -12.61 5.90 -4.82
CA LEU A 61 -12.76 7.17 -4.10
C LEU A 61 -13.96 8.00 -4.58
N ALA A 62 -14.24 8.02 -5.88
CA ALA A 62 -15.38 8.72 -6.44
C ALA A 62 -16.72 8.11 -6.01
N ASP A 63 -16.74 6.80 -5.79
CA ASP A 63 -17.91 6.04 -5.37
C ASP A 63 -18.16 6.09 -3.86
N ASP A 64 -17.22 6.61 -3.07
CA ASP A 64 -17.32 6.69 -1.61
C ASP A 64 -17.08 8.10 -1.04
N PRO A 65 -18.11 8.79 -0.53
CA PRO A 65 -17.95 10.11 0.08
C PRO A 65 -17.11 10.11 1.37
N HIS A 66 -16.91 8.96 2.03
CA HIS A 66 -16.07 8.80 3.23
C HIS A 66 -14.70 8.18 2.92
N GLY A 67 -14.38 7.98 1.64
CA GLY A 67 -13.10 7.46 1.20
C GLY A 67 -11.96 8.47 1.33
N LEU A 68 -10.77 7.96 1.69
CA LEU A 68 -9.47 8.62 1.54
C LEU A 68 -8.55 7.69 0.74
N LEU A 69 -8.00 8.18 -0.37
CA LEU A 69 -7.05 7.43 -1.18
C LEU A 69 -5.61 7.73 -0.77
N VAL A 70 -4.83 6.66 -0.60
CA VAL A 70 -3.39 6.69 -0.34
C VAL A 70 -2.66 5.97 -1.47
N PHE A 71 -1.87 6.70 -2.24
CA PHE A 71 -0.85 6.07 -3.10
C PHE A 71 0.34 5.69 -2.21
N SER A 72 0.61 4.38 -2.10
CA SER A 72 1.58 3.85 -1.15
C SER A 72 2.78 3.24 -1.85
N GLY A 73 3.98 3.63 -1.42
CA GLY A 73 5.25 3.08 -1.88
C GLY A 73 6.39 4.09 -1.75
N GLY A 74 7.52 3.66 -1.19
CA GLY A 74 8.72 4.46 -1.01
C GLY A 74 9.63 4.49 -2.23
N PRO A 75 10.82 5.11 -2.13
CA PRO A 75 11.81 5.16 -3.21
C PRO A 75 12.54 3.82 -3.29
N THR A 76 11.92 2.82 -3.90
CA THR A 76 12.43 1.42 -3.95
C THR A 76 13.55 1.21 -4.98
N LYS A 77 13.78 2.18 -5.87
CA LYS A 77 14.75 2.16 -6.97
C LYS A 77 15.84 3.23 -6.75
N LYS A 78 16.43 3.25 -5.55
CA LYS A 78 17.39 4.30 -5.10
C LYS A 78 18.64 4.45 -5.95
N ASP A 79 19.00 3.40 -6.69
CA ASP A 79 20.07 3.42 -7.68
C ASP A 79 19.74 4.30 -8.90
N ARG A 80 18.46 4.58 -9.14
CA ARG A 80 17.96 5.34 -10.29
C ARG A 80 17.27 6.65 -9.89
N THR A 81 16.60 6.70 -8.74
CA THR A 81 15.88 7.91 -8.28
C THR A 81 15.55 7.88 -6.79
N ASP A 82 15.43 9.07 -6.19
CA ASP A 82 14.87 9.28 -4.85
C ASP A 82 13.34 9.50 -4.88
N LEU A 83 12.73 9.52 -6.07
CA LEU A 83 11.27 9.65 -6.21
C LEU A 83 10.58 8.41 -5.62
N ALA A 84 9.71 8.62 -4.63
CA ALA A 84 8.90 7.56 -4.06
C ALA A 84 7.83 7.09 -5.05
N GLU A 85 7.56 5.78 -5.07
CA GLU A 85 6.55 5.19 -5.96
C GLU A 85 5.16 5.83 -5.71
N GLY A 86 4.75 6.03 -4.45
CA GLY A 86 3.48 6.67 -4.11
C GLY A 86 3.37 8.11 -4.63
N THR A 87 4.46 8.89 -4.54
CA THR A 87 4.52 10.23 -5.12
C THR A 87 4.42 10.17 -6.65
N SER A 88 5.07 9.20 -7.28
CA SER A 88 5.04 9.05 -8.73
C SER A 88 3.63 8.75 -9.26
N TYR A 89 2.84 7.94 -8.55
CA TYR A 89 1.46 7.63 -8.93
C TYR A 89 0.54 8.84 -8.72
N HIS A 90 0.79 9.63 -7.68
CA HIS A 90 0.12 10.90 -7.48
C HIS A 90 0.42 11.91 -8.60
N ASN A 91 1.68 11.96 -9.07
CA ASN A 91 2.06 12.78 -10.23
C ASN A 91 1.36 12.29 -11.51
N LEU A 92 1.31 10.98 -11.75
CA LEU A 92 0.58 10.42 -12.90
C LEU A 92 -0.90 10.85 -12.89
N ALA A 93 -1.55 10.80 -11.73
CA ALA A 93 -2.94 11.22 -11.58
C ALA A 93 -3.13 12.72 -11.88
N LYS A 94 -2.17 13.56 -11.47
CA LYS A 94 -2.15 15.00 -11.77
C LYS A 94 -1.92 15.29 -13.25
N ASP A 95 -0.90 14.69 -13.85
CA ASP A 95 -0.49 14.98 -15.21
C ASP A 95 -1.58 14.59 -16.22
N ASN A 96 -2.35 13.55 -15.90
CA ASN A 96 -3.51 13.12 -16.68
C ASN A 96 -4.83 13.82 -16.30
N ASP A 97 -4.83 14.75 -15.34
CA ASP A 97 -6.03 15.44 -14.85
C ASP A 97 -7.15 14.48 -14.42
N TYR A 98 -6.77 13.35 -13.79
CA TYR A 98 -7.72 12.31 -13.42
C TYR A 98 -8.72 12.74 -12.33
N TYR A 99 -8.41 13.80 -11.57
CA TYR A 99 -9.36 14.36 -10.60
C TYR A 99 -10.57 15.01 -11.27
N SER A 100 -10.42 15.48 -12.51
CA SER A 100 -11.50 16.08 -13.28
C SER A 100 -12.46 15.05 -13.89
N TYR A 101 -12.17 13.74 -13.79
CA TYR A 101 -13.09 12.69 -14.24
C TYR A 101 -14.40 12.64 -13.46
N SER A 102 -14.40 13.12 -12.23
CA SER A 102 -15.60 13.16 -11.40
C SER A 102 -15.48 14.30 -10.40
N SER A 103 -16.49 15.18 -10.34
CA SER A 103 -16.57 16.24 -9.33
C SER A 103 -16.61 15.70 -7.89
N ARG A 104 -16.80 14.39 -7.72
CA ARG A 104 -16.73 13.71 -6.43
C ARG A 104 -15.29 13.52 -5.96
N ILE A 105 -14.28 13.49 -6.83
CA ILE A 105 -12.89 13.33 -6.42
C ILE A 105 -12.35 14.68 -5.95
N HIS A 106 -12.22 14.85 -4.65
CA HIS A 106 -11.59 16.03 -4.07
C HIS A 106 -10.09 15.79 -3.89
N PRO A 107 -9.19 16.65 -4.41
CA PRO A 107 -7.74 16.45 -4.28
C PRO A 107 -7.25 16.26 -2.84
N ASP A 108 -7.86 16.93 -1.86
CA ASP A 108 -7.51 16.76 -0.44
C ASP A 108 -7.79 15.34 0.10
N ARG A 109 -8.59 14.54 -0.62
CA ARG A 109 -8.85 13.13 -0.27
C ARG A 109 -7.88 12.16 -0.94
N VAL A 110 -6.84 12.68 -1.60
CA VAL A 110 -5.81 11.92 -2.30
C VAL A 110 -4.46 12.29 -1.70
N ILE A 111 -3.85 11.37 -0.97
CA ILE A 111 -2.58 11.59 -0.30
C ILE A 111 -1.57 10.48 -0.66
N THR A 112 -0.33 10.65 -0.17
CA THR A 112 0.76 9.70 -0.41
C THR A 112 1.32 9.15 0.89
N GLU A 113 1.75 7.89 0.84
CA GLU A 113 2.62 7.20 1.80
C GLU A 113 3.91 6.83 1.05
N THR A 114 5.06 7.27 1.54
CA THR A 114 6.33 7.26 0.79
C THR A 114 7.45 6.46 1.46
N ASN A 115 7.11 5.52 2.34
CA ASN A 115 8.10 4.75 3.10
C ASN A 115 8.01 3.26 2.87
N ALA A 116 6.87 2.73 2.42
CA ALA A 116 6.69 1.31 2.22
C ALA A 116 7.67 0.73 1.19
N THR A 117 8.30 -0.38 1.54
CA THR A 117 9.23 -1.12 0.68
C THR A 117 8.70 -2.50 0.28
N ASP A 118 7.50 -2.87 0.78
CA ASP A 118 6.81 -4.11 0.42
C ASP A 118 5.29 -3.98 0.60
N SER A 119 4.55 -5.05 0.30
CA SER A 119 3.09 -5.07 0.37
C SER A 119 2.50 -5.09 1.78
N TYR A 120 3.21 -5.59 2.79
CA TYR A 120 2.77 -5.50 4.18
C TYR A 120 2.86 -4.05 4.66
N GLN A 121 4.00 -3.41 4.41
CA GLN A 121 4.24 -2.01 4.75
C GLN A 121 3.29 -1.08 4.01
N ASN A 122 2.92 -1.40 2.76
CA ASN A 122 1.91 -0.61 2.04
C ASN A 122 0.59 -0.51 2.82
N VAL A 123 0.16 -1.58 3.48
CA VAL A 123 -1.06 -1.58 4.29
C VAL A 123 -0.82 -0.86 5.62
N LEU A 124 0.19 -1.31 6.39
CA LEU A 124 0.44 -0.80 7.73
C LEU A 124 0.75 0.70 7.72
N PHE A 125 1.63 1.16 6.82
CA PHE A 125 2.00 2.57 6.78
C PHE A 125 0.86 3.44 6.25
N SER A 126 0.01 2.91 5.36
CA SER A 126 -1.21 3.61 4.95
C SER A 126 -2.22 3.75 6.09
N LEU A 127 -2.37 2.75 6.97
CA LEU A 127 -3.18 2.85 8.19
C LEU A 127 -2.68 3.99 9.10
N LEU A 128 -1.37 4.04 9.34
CA LEU A 128 -0.76 5.09 10.16
C LEU A 128 -0.87 6.46 9.51
N ARG A 129 -0.69 6.52 8.19
CA ARG A 129 -0.82 7.75 7.40
C ARG A 129 -2.25 8.28 7.43
N PHE A 130 -3.24 7.40 7.30
CA PHE A 130 -4.66 7.74 7.45
C PHE A 130 -4.93 8.31 8.85
N ARG A 131 -4.49 7.63 9.91
CA ARG A 131 -4.68 8.09 11.30
C ARG A 131 -4.06 9.46 11.57
N SER A 132 -2.88 9.72 11.01
CA SER A 132 -2.20 11.01 11.09
C SER A 132 -2.96 12.11 10.36
N TYR A 133 -3.56 11.80 9.21
CA TYR A 133 -4.23 12.78 8.36
C TYR A 133 -5.68 13.07 8.79
N VAL A 134 -6.43 12.04 9.16
CA VAL A 134 -7.86 12.10 9.50
C VAL A 134 -8.08 12.35 10.99
N GLY A 135 -7.20 11.83 11.85
CA GLY A 135 -7.34 11.89 13.31
C GLY A 135 -8.00 10.66 13.93
N ALA A 136 -8.48 9.71 13.13
CA ALA A 136 -9.03 8.42 13.55
C ALA A 136 -8.53 7.29 12.63
N TYR A 137 -8.63 6.03 13.07
CA TYR A 137 -8.33 4.87 12.21
C TYR A 137 -9.51 4.56 11.30
N PRO A 138 -9.28 3.96 10.12
CA PRO A 138 -10.36 3.63 9.21
C PRO A 138 -11.19 2.45 9.74
N ARG A 139 -12.48 2.45 9.44
CA ARG A 139 -13.43 1.36 9.68
C ARG A 139 -13.48 0.34 8.55
N LYS A 140 -12.91 0.65 7.40
CA LYS A 140 -12.81 -0.24 6.23
C LYS A 140 -11.52 0.04 5.46
N ILE A 141 -10.94 -0.99 4.85
CA ILE A 141 -9.82 -0.84 3.93
C ILE A 141 -10.07 -1.55 2.59
N THR A 142 -9.75 -0.88 1.49
CA THR A 142 -9.71 -1.46 0.14
C THR A 142 -8.32 -1.30 -0.43
N VAL A 143 -7.69 -2.40 -0.84
CA VAL A 143 -6.37 -2.40 -1.49
C VAL A 143 -6.52 -2.61 -2.99
N VAL A 144 -5.95 -1.73 -3.79
CA VAL A 144 -5.79 -1.87 -5.24
C VAL A 144 -4.37 -2.36 -5.54
N THR A 145 -4.25 -3.51 -6.19
CA THR A 145 -2.96 -4.15 -6.50
C THR A 145 -3.13 -5.18 -7.63
N HIS A 146 -2.11 -6.00 -7.87
CA HIS A 146 -2.21 -7.11 -8.82
C HIS A 146 -3.12 -8.23 -8.29
N GLU A 147 -3.96 -8.81 -9.14
CA GLU A 147 -4.88 -9.89 -8.76
C GLU A 147 -4.13 -11.13 -8.28
N PHE A 148 -2.98 -11.46 -8.88
CA PHE A 148 -2.16 -12.59 -8.41
C PHE A 148 -1.67 -12.41 -6.94
N LYS A 149 -1.64 -11.16 -6.42
CA LYS A 149 -1.27 -10.89 -5.01
C LYS A 149 -2.46 -11.01 -4.05
N ARG A 150 -3.70 -11.17 -4.53
CA ARG A 150 -4.92 -11.19 -3.70
C ARG A 150 -4.77 -12.13 -2.51
N GLN A 151 -4.36 -13.37 -2.77
CA GLN A 151 -4.23 -14.39 -1.73
C GLN A 151 -3.24 -13.96 -0.64
N ARG A 152 -2.12 -13.33 -1.00
CA ARG A 152 -1.14 -12.81 -0.05
C ARG A 152 -1.73 -11.74 0.89
N PHE A 153 -2.55 -10.85 0.35
CA PHE A 153 -3.23 -9.85 1.20
C PHE A 153 -4.27 -10.50 2.11
N MET A 154 -5.13 -11.35 1.55
CA MET A 154 -6.24 -11.96 2.28
C MET A 154 -5.79 -12.97 3.35
N GLU A 155 -4.75 -13.75 3.08
CA GLU A 155 -4.30 -14.86 3.95
C GLU A 155 -3.10 -14.50 4.83
N CYS A 156 -2.28 -13.51 4.45
CA CYS A 156 -1.09 -13.14 5.20
C CYS A 156 -1.21 -11.73 5.79
N HIS A 157 -1.31 -10.69 4.96
CA HIS A 157 -1.20 -9.31 5.44
C HIS A 157 -2.38 -8.87 6.30
N PHE A 158 -3.61 -9.14 5.85
CA PHE A 158 -4.81 -8.75 6.60
C PHE A 158 -4.90 -9.49 7.94
N PRO A 159 -4.68 -10.82 8.03
CA PRO A 159 -4.58 -11.51 9.32
C PRO A 159 -3.46 -10.97 10.23
N ALA A 160 -2.26 -10.73 9.69
CA ALA A 160 -1.11 -10.21 10.45
C ALA A 160 -1.36 -8.81 11.04
N LEU A 161 -2.31 -8.07 10.45
CA LEU A 161 -2.73 -6.73 10.88
C LEU A 161 -4.09 -6.71 11.58
N GLY A 162 -4.76 -7.86 11.77
CA GLY A 162 -6.08 -7.91 12.41
C GLY A 162 -7.23 -7.35 11.56
N LEU A 163 -7.05 -7.20 10.24
CA LEU A 163 -8.04 -6.67 9.30
C LEU A 163 -9.00 -7.78 8.81
N ARG A 164 -9.83 -8.33 9.69
CA ARG A 164 -10.64 -9.52 9.38
C ARG A 164 -12.10 -9.17 9.08
N ALA A 165 -12.75 -10.00 8.28
CA ALA A 165 -14.20 -9.97 8.14
C ALA A 165 -14.83 -10.78 9.28
N GLY A 166 -15.42 -10.12 10.28
CA GLY A 166 -16.23 -10.76 11.33
C GLY A 166 -15.94 -10.28 12.75
N GLY A 167 -16.98 -9.81 13.43
CA GLY A 167 -16.95 -9.16 14.75
C GLY A 167 -17.57 -7.76 14.69
N GLN A 168 -18.27 -7.29 15.72
CA GLN A 168 -19.00 -5.99 15.72
C GLN A 168 -18.09 -4.76 15.57
N ALA A 169 -16.76 -4.91 15.59
CA ALA A 169 -15.77 -3.83 15.56
C ALA A 169 -14.72 -3.92 14.44
N SER A 170 -14.69 -4.99 13.62
CA SER A 170 -13.54 -5.23 12.74
C SER A 170 -13.51 -4.42 11.46
N CYS A 171 -12.36 -3.81 11.16
CA CYS A 171 -12.08 -3.12 9.89
C CYS A 171 -11.85 -4.17 8.78
N PRO A 172 -12.84 -4.42 7.89
CA PRO A 172 -12.69 -5.47 6.91
C PRO A 172 -11.74 -5.01 5.79
N GLY A 173 -10.83 -5.91 5.42
CA GLY A 173 -9.97 -5.76 4.24
C GLY A 173 -10.59 -6.32 2.97
N ALA A 174 -10.57 -5.53 1.89
CA ALA A 174 -10.95 -5.94 0.55
C ALA A 174 -9.81 -5.71 -0.45
N VAL A 175 -9.80 -6.49 -1.53
CA VAL A 175 -8.81 -6.33 -2.62
C VAL A 175 -9.51 -6.12 -3.96
N VAL A 176 -9.11 -5.06 -4.67
CA VAL A 176 -9.37 -4.84 -6.09
C VAL A 176 -8.09 -5.24 -6.84
N GLY A 177 -8.12 -6.41 -7.47
CA GLY A 177 -6.98 -6.96 -8.18
C GLY A 177 -7.08 -6.74 -9.69
N ILE A 178 -5.99 -6.29 -10.30
CA ILE A 178 -5.88 -6.07 -11.74
C ILE A 178 -4.52 -6.60 -12.20
N ASN A 179 -4.52 -7.65 -13.01
CA ASN A 179 -3.31 -8.20 -13.63
C ASN A 179 -3.02 -7.51 -14.97
N PRO A 180 -1.76 -7.58 -15.44
CA PRO A 180 -1.50 -7.36 -16.86
C PRO A 180 -2.27 -8.37 -17.73
N PRO A 181 -2.56 -8.02 -18.99
CA PRO A 181 -3.13 -8.96 -19.95
C PRO A 181 -2.27 -10.22 -20.14
N GLU A 182 -2.88 -11.35 -20.47
CA GLU A 182 -2.20 -12.65 -20.63
C GLU A 182 -1.10 -12.59 -21.71
N GLU A 183 -1.33 -11.80 -22.76
CA GLU A 183 -0.38 -11.55 -23.85
C GLU A 183 0.85 -10.73 -23.42
N VAL A 184 0.76 -9.97 -22.32
CA VAL A 184 1.87 -9.22 -21.74
C VAL A 184 2.62 -10.09 -20.74
N THR A 185 1.90 -10.74 -19.83
CA THR A 185 2.51 -11.64 -18.84
C THR A 185 1.57 -12.80 -18.54
N PRO A 186 1.96 -14.04 -18.89
CA PRO A 186 1.10 -15.20 -18.68
C PRO A 186 0.73 -15.39 -17.21
N LEU A 187 -0.54 -15.71 -16.93
CA LEU A 187 -1.05 -15.91 -15.58
C LEU A 187 -0.27 -17.00 -14.83
N ALA A 188 0.11 -18.08 -15.53
CA ALA A 188 0.92 -19.15 -14.95
C ALA A 188 2.28 -18.64 -14.44
N SER A 189 2.90 -17.69 -15.14
CA SER A 189 4.17 -17.08 -14.72
C SER A 189 3.97 -16.19 -13.49
N LEU A 190 2.89 -15.41 -13.46
CA LEU A 190 2.53 -14.57 -12.30
C LEU A 190 2.29 -15.41 -11.05
N ILE A 191 1.50 -16.49 -11.17
CA ILE A 191 1.22 -17.41 -10.06
C ILE A 191 2.50 -18.09 -9.58
N SER A 192 3.30 -18.66 -10.48
CA SER A 192 4.55 -19.34 -10.08
C SER A 192 5.53 -18.40 -9.40
N GLY A 193 5.63 -17.15 -9.86
CA GLY A 193 6.45 -16.11 -9.23
C GLY A 193 5.94 -15.74 -7.83
N GLU A 194 4.63 -15.59 -7.68
CA GLU A 194 4.00 -15.29 -6.39
C GLU A 194 4.15 -16.44 -5.38
N GLU A 195 3.97 -17.69 -5.80
CA GLU A 195 4.17 -18.86 -4.93
C GLU A 195 5.60 -18.95 -4.40
N LYS A 196 6.60 -18.71 -5.25
CA LYS A 196 8.03 -18.84 -4.90
C LYS A 196 8.57 -17.66 -4.10
N SER A 197 8.16 -16.45 -4.45
CA SER A 197 8.82 -15.21 -3.98
C SER A 197 7.87 -14.18 -3.36
N GLY A 198 6.57 -14.47 -3.37
CA GLY A 198 5.50 -13.73 -2.73
C GLY A 198 4.91 -14.54 -1.58
N ILE A 199 3.65 -14.97 -1.71
CA ILE A 199 2.88 -15.63 -0.66
C ILE A 199 3.60 -16.80 0.05
N GLY A 200 4.39 -17.61 -0.66
CA GLY A 200 5.11 -18.73 -0.04
C GLY A 200 6.05 -18.28 1.08
N LEU A 201 6.73 -17.13 0.90
CA LEU A 201 7.58 -16.53 1.94
C LEU A 201 6.75 -15.89 3.05
N TRP A 202 5.69 -15.16 2.68
CA TRP A 202 4.86 -14.42 3.64
C TRP A 202 4.03 -15.30 4.58
N ARG A 203 3.78 -16.56 4.21
CA ARG A 203 3.17 -17.54 5.12
C ARG A 203 4.09 -17.94 6.27
N LEU A 204 5.41 -17.92 6.04
CA LEU A 204 6.44 -18.29 7.01
C LEU A 204 7.03 -17.07 7.73
N ASP A 205 6.83 -15.87 7.17
CA ASP A 205 7.30 -14.60 7.72
C ASP A 205 6.23 -13.51 7.54
N PRO A 206 5.16 -13.52 8.37
CA PRO A 206 4.02 -12.62 8.21
C PRO A 206 4.36 -11.13 8.37
N TYR A 207 5.50 -10.83 9.01
CA TYR A 207 5.96 -9.48 9.34
C TYR A 207 7.13 -9.00 8.46
N GLY A 208 7.66 -9.86 7.59
CA GLY A 208 8.72 -9.56 6.62
C GLY A 208 10.09 -9.30 7.26
N VAL A 209 10.36 -9.93 8.39
CA VAL A 209 11.56 -9.73 9.23
C VAL A 209 12.58 -10.85 9.09
N GLY A 210 12.18 -11.98 8.51
CA GLY A 210 13.06 -13.09 8.15
C GLY A 210 14.03 -12.70 7.03
N GLU A 211 15.10 -13.50 6.88
CA GLU A 211 16.28 -13.18 6.07
C GLU A 211 15.93 -12.74 4.64
N GLU A 212 15.09 -13.49 3.93
CA GLU A 212 14.75 -13.20 2.53
C GLU A 212 13.95 -11.91 2.35
N LEU A 213 12.89 -11.71 3.15
CA LEU A 213 12.04 -10.53 3.03
C LEU A 213 12.76 -9.28 3.57
N ALA A 214 13.54 -9.41 4.65
CA ALA A 214 14.39 -8.35 5.16
C ALA A 214 15.46 -7.94 4.14
N ALA A 215 16.11 -8.90 3.45
CA ALA A 215 17.06 -8.60 2.38
C ALA A 215 16.39 -7.84 1.22
N LYS A 216 15.17 -8.21 0.84
CA LYS A 216 14.37 -7.46 -0.16
C LYS A 216 14.10 -6.02 0.29
N ARG A 217 13.74 -5.80 1.55
CA ARG A 217 13.56 -4.45 2.13
C ARG A 217 14.86 -3.64 2.04
N VAL A 218 15.99 -4.21 2.45
CA VAL A 218 17.31 -3.56 2.41
C VAL A 218 17.69 -3.17 0.98
N LYS A 219 17.49 -4.07 0.00
CA LYS A 219 17.73 -3.77 -1.43
C LYS A 219 16.90 -2.57 -1.91
N ARG A 220 15.70 -2.38 -1.36
CA ARG A 220 14.80 -1.24 -1.64
C ARG A 220 15.07 -0.02 -0.74
N GLY A 221 16.21 -0.01 -0.06
CA GLY A 221 16.69 1.13 0.72
C GLY A 221 16.12 1.23 2.13
N TRP A 222 15.54 0.15 2.67
CA TRP A 222 15.20 0.03 4.09
C TRP A 222 16.48 -0.07 4.93
N LYS A 223 16.48 0.57 6.10
CA LYS A 223 17.55 0.45 7.09
C LYS A 223 16.96 -0.14 8.37
N PRO A 224 17.60 -1.13 9.01
CA PRO A 224 17.17 -1.61 10.32
C PRO A 224 17.03 -0.45 11.32
N GLY A 225 15.93 -0.40 12.07
CA GLY A 225 15.65 0.67 13.04
C GLY A 225 14.95 1.89 12.44
N LYS A 226 14.83 1.98 11.11
CA LYS A 226 14.10 3.06 10.43
C LYS A 226 12.65 3.15 10.87
N GLU A 227 12.03 2.04 11.28
CA GLU A 227 10.68 2.05 11.86
C GLU A 227 10.56 2.97 13.08
N ALA A 228 11.57 3.02 13.95
CA ALA A 228 11.55 3.87 15.13
C ALA A 228 11.72 5.35 14.77
N GLU A 229 12.47 5.65 13.72
CA GLU A 229 12.68 7.02 13.22
C GLU A 229 11.44 7.56 12.50
N LEU A 230 10.79 6.74 11.66
CA LEU A 230 9.66 7.16 10.84
C LEU A 230 8.43 7.53 11.64
N PHE A 231 8.22 6.85 12.77
CA PHE A 231 7.04 7.03 13.61
C PHE A 231 7.34 7.80 14.90
N VAL A 232 8.56 8.31 15.06
CA VAL A 232 8.92 9.19 16.17
C VAL A 232 8.04 10.44 16.13
N GLY A 233 7.40 10.76 17.25
CA GLY A 233 6.50 11.91 17.38
C GLY A 233 5.08 11.67 16.88
N MET A 234 4.78 10.54 16.23
CA MET A 234 3.40 10.12 16.02
C MET A 234 2.83 9.66 17.36
N LYS A 235 1.71 10.26 17.79
CA LYS A 235 0.99 9.83 18.99
C LYS A 235 0.21 8.55 18.69
N LEU A 236 0.93 7.43 18.55
CA LEU A 236 0.36 6.11 18.31
C LEU A 236 -0.10 5.47 19.61
N ASP A 237 -1.13 4.62 19.53
CA ASP A 237 -1.52 3.75 20.63
C ASP A 237 -0.38 2.79 20.98
N ALA A 238 -0.15 2.52 22.27
CA ALA A 238 0.96 1.69 22.72
C ALA A 238 0.99 0.31 22.03
N VAL A 239 -0.18 -0.31 21.85
CA VAL A 239 -0.33 -1.59 21.16
C VAL A 239 0.08 -1.54 19.68
N VAL A 240 -0.11 -0.40 19.01
CA VAL A 240 0.31 -0.19 17.62
C VAL A 240 1.83 -0.06 17.53
N GLU A 241 2.45 0.59 18.51
CA GLU A 241 3.91 0.62 18.57
C GLU A 241 4.51 -0.76 18.89
N GLU A 242 3.84 -1.58 19.71
CA GLU A 242 4.22 -2.97 19.94
C GLU A 242 4.12 -3.79 18.65
N LEU A 243 3.05 -3.64 17.87
CA LEU A 243 2.90 -4.28 16.55
C LEU A 243 4.03 -3.86 15.59
N LEU A 244 4.42 -2.59 15.56
CA LEU A 244 5.53 -2.10 14.72
C LEU A 244 6.87 -2.76 15.07
N ARG A 245 7.06 -3.15 16.33
CA ARG A 245 8.27 -3.81 16.83
C ARG A 245 8.16 -5.33 16.79
N TRP A 246 6.98 -5.89 16.54
CA TRP A 246 6.75 -7.33 16.51
C TRP A 246 7.52 -8.00 15.37
N LYS A 247 8.20 -9.10 15.70
CA LYS A 247 9.08 -9.84 14.78
C LYS A 247 8.63 -11.31 14.57
N GLY A 248 7.35 -11.62 14.82
CA GLY A 248 6.81 -12.98 14.57
C GLY A 248 7.06 -14.00 15.69
N GLY A 249 7.25 -13.56 16.93
CA GLY A 249 7.45 -14.46 18.08
C GLY A 249 8.81 -15.17 18.05
N VAL A 250 8.88 -16.37 18.62
CA VAL A 250 10.16 -17.12 18.75
C VAL A 250 10.61 -17.67 17.41
N ASN A 251 9.65 -18.15 16.60
CA ASN A 251 9.92 -18.82 15.34
C ASN A 251 9.82 -17.90 14.11
N GLY A 252 9.34 -16.65 14.28
CA GLY A 252 9.19 -15.68 13.19
C GLY A 252 7.85 -15.75 12.44
N ASP A 253 7.00 -16.74 12.74
CA ASP A 253 5.72 -17.01 12.07
C ASP A 253 4.48 -16.76 12.96
N GLU A 254 4.66 -16.38 14.22
CA GLU A 254 3.57 -16.14 15.15
C GLU A 254 2.87 -14.81 14.86
N LEU A 255 1.54 -14.84 14.81
CA LEU A 255 0.74 -13.62 14.78
C LEU A 255 0.92 -12.81 16.07
N PHE A 256 0.82 -11.49 15.94
CA PHE A 256 0.90 -10.58 17.06
C PHE A 256 -0.15 -10.93 18.14
N PRO A 257 0.23 -11.17 19.39
CA PRO A 257 -0.69 -11.73 20.39
C PRO A 257 -1.79 -10.74 20.84
N LYS A 258 -1.64 -9.44 20.56
CA LYS A 258 -2.58 -8.38 20.95
C LYS A 258 -3.33 -7.80 19.75
N LEU A 259 -3.56 -8.61 18.70
CA LEU A 259 -4.34 -8.19 17.54
C LEU A 259 -5.71 -7.62 17.95
N ASP A 260 -6.37 -8.25 18.92
CA ASP A 260 -7.68 -7.88 19.46
C ASP A 260 -7.74 -6.53 20.20
N GLN A 261 -6.57 -5.98 20.52
CA GLN A 261 -6.42 -4.69 21.18
C GLN A 261 -6.09 -3.55 20.19
N LEU A 262 -5.87 -3.87 18.91
CA LEU A 262 -5.59 -2.84 17.90
C LEU A 262 -6.81 -1.92 17.74
N PRO A 263 -6.59 -0.61 17.52
CA PRO A 263 -7.69 0.37 17.46
C PRO A 263 -8.58 0.23 16.22
N TRP A 264 -8.24 -0.68 15.29
CA TRP A 264 -9.03 -1.02 14.10
C TRP A 264 -9.52 -2.48 14.10
N TYR A 265 -9.36 -3.20 15.22
CA TYR A 265 -9.68 -4.63 15.32
C TYR A 265 -11.17 -4.94 15.37
#